data_AF-A0A7X0Y4Z1-F1
#
_entry.id   AF-A0A7X0Y4Z1-F1
#
_cell.length_a   1.000
_cell.length_b   1.000
_cell.length_c   1.000
_cell.angle_alpha   90.00
_cell.angle_beta   90.00
_cell.angle_gamma   90.00
#
_symmetry.space_group_name_H-M   'P 1'
#
loop_
_entity.id
_entity.type
_entity.pdbx_description
1 polymer ?
#
loop_
_entity_poly.entity_id
_entity_poly.type
_entity_poly.pdbx_seq_one_letter_code
_entity_poly.pdbx_strand_id
1 'polypeptide(L)'
;MFIYEQSERMMNLEKIISNSPYSLALDLFYDEQIDKFQDLKTYLAEVEVHCIRKTIARNNGNVTKAAEQLGIHRSILYRKLKEYDEK
;
A
#
# COMPACT_ATOMS: atom_id res chain seq x y z
N MET A 1 17.99 11.23 30.26
CA MET A 1 18.21 10.05 29.41
C MET A 1 16.98 9.73 28.57
N PHE A 2 15.81 9.55 29.18
CA PHE A 2 14.52 9.34 28.48
C PHE A 2 14.17 10.43 27.44
N ILE A 3 14.40 11.71 27.77
CA ILE A 3 14.08 12.83 26.85
C ILE A 3 14.97 12.82 25.60
N TYR A 4 16.24 12.46 25.73
CA TYR A 4 17.18 12.35 24.60
C TYR A 4 16.79 11.21 23.67
N GLU A 5 16.41 10.06 24.23
CA GLU A 5 15.96 8.89 23.47
C GLU A 5 14.66 9.19 22.70
N GLN A 6 13.72 9.92 23.31
CA GLN A 6 12.50 10.36 22.63
C GLN A 6 12.78 11.40 21.53
N SER A 7 13.73 12.31 21.75
CA SER A 7 14.16 13.26 20.70
C SER A 7 14.85 12.57 19.51
N GLU A 8 15.66 11.53 19.76
CA GLU A 8 16.27 10.74 18.69
C GLU A 8 15.23 9.89 17.93
N ARG A 9 14.21 9.36 18.62
CA ARG A 9 13.08 8.67 17.96
C ARG A 9 12.28 9.62 17.08
N MET A 10 12.06 10.87 17.50
CA MET A 10 11.39 11.89 16.71
C MET A 10 12.20 12.31 15.48
N MET A 11 13.51 12.54 15.62
CA MET A 11 14.40 12.85 14.48
C MET A 11 14.51 11.70 13.47
N ASN A 12 14.46 10.44 13.93
CA ASN A 12 14.48 9.29 13.03
C ASN A 12 13.16 9.12 12.25
N LEU A 13 12.01 9.50 12.84
CA LEU A 13 10.73 9.54 12.14
C LEU A 13 10.73 10.63 11.04
N GLU A 14 11.20 11.84 11.35
CA GLU A 14 11.31 12.92 10.37
C GLU A 14 12.20 12.54 9.18
N LYS A 15 13.30 11.81 9.41
CA LYS A 15 14.16 11.27 8.35
C LYS A 15 13.50 10.22 7.46
N ILE A 16 12.59 9.41 8.00
CA ILE A 16 11.82 8.43 7.21
C ILE A 16 10.84 9.16 6.28
N ILE A 17 10.20 10.21 6.80
CA ILE A 17 9.23 11.02 6.07
C ILE A 17 9.94 11.90 5.01
N SER A 18 11.12 12.45 5.31
CA SER A 18 11.85 13.36 4.42
C SER A 18 12.59 12.69 3.27
N ASN A 19 12.86 11.37 3.33
CA ASN A 19 13.64 10.66 2.31
C ASN A 19 12.79 9.92 1.28
N SER A 20 11.48 10.11 1.31
CA SER A 20 10.57 9.55 0.32
C SER A 20 10.09 10.69 -0.58
N PRO A 21 10.52 10.77 -1.85
CA PRO A 21 10.13 11.83 -2.79
C PRO A 21 8.68 11.67 -3.28
N TYR A 22 7.79 11.16 -2.43
CA TYR A 22 6.38 11.12 -2.71
C TYR A 22 5.78 12.42 -2.19
N SER A 23 5.35 13.25 -3.13
CA SER A 23 4.82 14.60 -2.95
C SER A 23 3.89 14.75 -1.73
N LEU A 24 3.89 15.91 -1.08
CA LEU A 24 2.92 16.36 -0.07
C LEU A 24 1.45 15.99 -0.40
N ALA A 25 1.10 15.95 -1.69
CA ALA A 25 -0.22 15.52 -2.16
C ALA A 25 -0.55 14.06 -1.83
N LEU A 26 0.45 13.18 -1.78
CA LEU A 26 0.30 11.77 -1.45
C LEU A 26 0.10 11.59 0.06
N ASP A 27 0.84 12.33 0.89
CA ASP A 27 0.64 12.35 2.34
C ASP A 27 -0.77 12.85 2.70
N LEU A 28 -1.20 13.98 2.14
CA LEU A 28 -2.56 14.51 2.35
C LEU A 28 -3.65 13.52 1.89
N PHE A 29 -3.46 12.85 0.75
CA PHE A 29 -4.39 11.85 0.24
C PHE A 29 -4.50 10.63 1.15
N TYR A 30 -3.40 10.21 1.78
CA TYR A 30 -3.41 9.06 2.67
C TYR A 30 -3.93 9.41 4.07
N ASP A 31 -3.63 10.60 4.61
CA ASP A 31 -4.15 11.05 5.91
C ASP A 31 -5.68 11.07 5.94
N GLU A 32 -6.34 11.54 4.86
CA GLU A 32 -7.82 11.51 4.76
C GLU A 32 -8.42 10.10 4.76
N GLN A 33 -7.62 9.10 4.41
CA GLN A 33 -8.06 7.73 4.19
C GLN A 33 -7.67 6.79 5.33
N ILE A 34 -6.57 7.08 6.04
CA ILE A 34 -6.05 6.26 7.15
C ILE A 34 -7.10 6.06 8.24
N ASP A 35 -7.84 7.10 8.60
CA ASP A 35 -8.85 7.05 9.67
C ASP A 35 -10.05 6.13 9.37
N LYS A 36 -10.19 5.67 8.11
CA LYS A 36 -11.28 4.76 7.70
C LYS A 36 -11.01 3.29 8.01
N PHE A 37 -9.77 2.94 8.36
CA PHE A 37 -9.35 1.56 8.54
C PHE A 37 -9.17 1.23 10.02
N GLN A 38 -9.72 0.09 10.45
CA GLN A 38 -9.61 -0.37 11.84
C GLN A 38 -8.18 -0.77 12.21
N ASP A 39 -7.42 -1.33 11.25
CA ASP A 39 -6.06 -1.78 11.45
C ASP A 39 -5.27 -1.77 10.12
N LEU A 40 -3.94 -1.84 10.24
CA LEU A 40 -3.02 -1.85 9.10
C LEU A 40 -3.26 -3.01 8.13
N LYS A 41 -3.67 -4.18 8.65
CA LYS A 41 -3.91 -5.36 7.82
C LYS A 41 -5.10 -5.13 6.89
N THR A 42 -6.15 -4.49 7.38
CA THR A 42 -7.33 -4.14 6.60
C THR A 42 -7.00 -3.08 5.55
N TYR A 43 -6.23 -2.05 5.92
CA TYR A 43 -5.75 -1.04 4.98
C TYR A 43 -4.95 -1.63 3.82
N LEU A 44 -3.94 -2.45 4.13
CA LEU A 44 -3.07 -3.05 3.11
C LEU A 44 -3.85 -3.97 2.18
N ALA A 45 -4.85 -4.70 2.70
CA ALA A 45 -5.70 -5.56 1.90
C ALA A 45 -6.49 -4.75 0.84
N GLU A 46 -7.11 -3.64 1.25
CA GLU A 46 -7.87 -2.77 0.32
C GLU A 46 -6.98 -2.11 -0.72
N VAL A 47 -5.81 -1.58 -0.31
CA VAL A 47 -4.83 -1.02 -1.24
C VAL A 47 -4.31 -2.07 -2.22
N GLU A 48 -4.06 -3.29 -1.75
CA GLU A 48 -3.63 -4.42 -2.59
C GLU A 48 -4.69 -4.76 -3.65
N VAL A 49 -5.96 -4.90 -3.27
CA VAL A 49 -7.08 -5.15 -4.20
C VAL A 49 -7.17 -4.07 -5.25
N HIS A 50 -7.17 -2.81 -4.82
CA HIS A 50 -7.30 -1.68 -5.71
C HIS A 50 -6.16 -1.65 -6.73
N CYS A 51 -4.93 -1.91 -6.28
CA CYS A 51 -3.76 -2.00 -7.14
C CYS A 51 -3.89 -3.12 -8.17
N ILE A 52 -4.31 -4.32 -7.74
CA ILE A 52 -4.53 -5.48 -8.61
C ILE A 52 -5.60 -5.16 -9.65
N ARG A 53 -6.77 -4.68 -9.24
CA ARG A 53 -7.89 -4.36 -10.14
C ARG A 53 -7.52 -3.29 -11.16
N LYS A 54 -6.86 -2.21 -10.72
CA LYS A 54 -6.38 -1.15 -11.64
C LYS A 54 -5.38 -1.69 -12.64
N THR A 55 -4.47 -2.56 -12.23
CA THR A 55 -3.46 -3.10 -13.12
C THR A 55 -4.05 -4.08 -14.14
N ILE A 56 -5.02 -4.90 -13.72
CA ILE A 56 -5.79 -5.76 -14.65
C ILE A 56 -6.55 -4.91 -15.67
N ALA A 57 -7.23 -3.85 -15.23
CA ALA A 57 -7.97 -2.95 -16.12
C ALA A 57 -7.04 -2.27 -17.15
N ARG A 58 -5.86 -1.79 -16.70
CA ARG A 58 -4.82 -1.22 -17.58
C ARG A 58 -4.27 -2.21 -18.60
N ASN A 59 -4.27 -3.50 -18.25
CA ASN A 59 -3.85 -4.60 -19.14
C ASN A 59 -5.02 -5.23 -19.90
N ASN A 60 -6.16 -4.54 -20.04
CA ASN A 60 -7.33 -5.01 -20.79
C ASN A 60 -7.85 -6.38 -20.32
N GLY A 61 -7.79 -6.66 -19.01
CA GLY A 61 -8.19 -7.95 -18.45
C GLY A 61 -7.13 -9.05 -18.57
N ASN A 62 -5.95 -8.77 -19.14
CA ASN A 62 -4.88 -9.76 -19.23
C ASN A 62 -4.18 -9.94 -17.87
N VAL A 63 -4.61 -10.99 -17.16
CA VAL A 63 -4.15 -11.35 -15.82
C VAL A 63 -2.66 -11.68 -15.78
N THR A 64 -2.13 -12.34 -16.81
CA THR A 64 -0.70 -12.69 -16.90
C THR A 64 0.16 -11.44 -17.00
N LYS A 65 -0.17 -10.52 -17.91
CA LYS A 65 0.55 -9.25 -18.05
C LYS A 65 0.42 -8.38 -16.80
N ALA A 66 -0.75 -8.38 -16.16
CA ALA A 66 -0.94 -7.67 -14.91
C ALA A 66 -0.05 -8.22 -13.79
N ALA A 67 0.08 -9.54 -13.67
CA ALA A 67 0.97 -10.18 -12.70
C ALA A 67 2.45 -9.86 -12.98
N GLU A 68 2.88 -9.90 -14.24
CA GLU A 68 4.23 -9.49 -14.67
C GLU A 68 4.51 -8.02 -14.30
N GLN A 69 3.58 -7.11 -14.58
CA GLN A 69 3.72 -5.70 -14.23
C GLN A 69 3.75 -5.46 -12.71
N LEU A 70 2.98 -6.21 -11.94
CA LEU A 70 2.98 -6.16 -10.48
C LEU A 70 4.21 -6.83 -9.86
N GLY A 71 5.04 -7.53 -10.64
CA GLY A 71 6.23 -8.23 -10.14
C GLY A 71 5.89 -9.44 -9.26
N ILE A 72 4.70 -10.04 -9.44
CA ILE A 72 4.26 -11.21 -8.67
C ILE A 72 3.92 -12.38 -9.59
N HIS A 73 4.00 -13.60 -9.05
CA HIS A 73 3.60 -14.77 -9.83
C HIS A 73 2.09 -14.81 -10.03
N ARG A 74 1.64 -15.20 -11.24
CA ARG A 74 0.22 -15.29 -11.61
C ARG A 74 -0.64 -16.10 -10.62
N SER A 75 -0.10 -17.17 -10.03
CA SER A 75 -0.85 -18.00 -9.06
C SER A 75 -1.14 -17.24 -7.75
N ILE A 76 -0.25 -16.33 -7.35
CA ILE A 76 -0.46 -15.46 -6.19
C ILE A 76 -1.56 -14.47 -6.50
N LEU A 77 -1.54 -13.86 -7.68
CA LEU A 77 -2.58 -12.93 -8.11
C LEU A 77 -3.96 -13.59 -8.18
N TYR A 78 -4.07 -14.82 -8.70
CA TYR A 78 -5.32 -15.58 -8.68
C TYR A 78 -5.81 -15.90 -7.26
N ARG A 79 -4.91 -16.33 -6.37
CA ARG A 79 -5.26 -16.57 -4.96
C ARG A 79 -5.79 -15.30 -4.31
N LYS A 80 -5.14 -14.16 -4.53
CA LYS A 80 -5.57 -12.87 -4.02
C LYS A 80 -6.96 -12.51 -4.53
N LEU A 81 -7.21 -12.58 -5.84
CA LEU A 81 -8.53 -12.30 -6.41
C LEU A 81 -9.63 -13.15 -5.77
N LYS A 82 -9.37 -14.45 -5.59
CA LYS A 82 -10.33 -15.36 -4.96
C LYS A 82 -10.63 -14.99 -3.50
N GLU A 83 -9.60 -14.68 -2.71
CA GLU A 83 -9.77 -14.26 -1.31
C GLU A 83 -10.63 -12.99 -1.14
N TYR A 84 -10.71 -12.16 -2.18
CA TYR A 84 -11.51 -10.94 -2.19
C TYR A 84 -12.89 -11.10 -2.81
N ASP A 85 -13.08 -11.98 -3.79
CA ASP A 85 -14.41 -12.30 -4.33
C ASP A 85 -15.26 -13.10 -3.32
N GLU A 86 -14.64 -13.78 -2.36
CA GLU A 86 -15.30 -14.57 -1.31
C GLU A 86 -15.66 -13.77 -0.03
N LYS A 87 -15.32 -12.48 0.03
CA LYS A 87 -15.65 -11.57 1.15
C LYS A 87 -16.86 -10.69 0.83
#